data_AF-A0AAW2VVY2-F1
#
_entry.id   AF-A0AAW2VVY2-F1
#
_cell.length_a   1.000
_cell.length_b   1.000
_cell.length_c   1.000
_cell.angle_alpha   90.00
_cell.angle_beta   90.00
_cell.angle_gamma   90.00
#
_symmetry.space_group_name_H-M   'P 1'
#
loop_
_entity.id
_entity.type
_entity.pdbx_description
1 polymer ?
#
loop_
_entity_poly.entity_id
_entity_poly.type
_entity_poly.pdbx_seq_one_letter_code
_entity_poly.pdbx_strand_id
1 'polypeptide(L)'
;MCMSSEYIFLTMVIPGQSNPKRLIDVYLEPLIEELLQLWHVGVRTYDHATDNECIMRAALMWTMNDLPAYGMASRWSTAGVMGCLICMDDTRAFHLQHGRKTSYFDCHRQFLPEQHPYQRNKKAFTRIVLRIRLHVRG
;
A
#
# COMPACT_ATOMS: atom_id res chain seq x y z
N MET A 1 8.02 11.68 -8.70
CA MET A 1 9.25 10.95 -8.37
C MET A 1 9.33 9.77 -9.32
N CYS A 2 10.13 9.89 -10.37
CA CYS A 2 10.36 8.82 -11.33
C CYS A 2 11.77 8.33 -11.06
N MET A 3 11.91 7.12 -10.52
CA MET A 3 13.23 6.47 -10.41
C MET A 3 13.71 6.19 -11.84
N SER A 4 14.96 6.51 -12.17
CA SER A 4 15.55 6.05 -13.43
C SER A 4 15.59 4.52 -13.42
N SER A 5 15.37 3.90 -14.59
CA SER A 5 15.31 2.44 -14.74
C SER A 5 16.55 1.74 -14.19
N GLU A 6 17.68 2.44 -14.15
CA GLU A 6 18.99 1.94 -13.74
C GLU A 6 19.10 1.69 -12.23
N TYR A 7 18.19 2.24 -11.43
CA TYR A 7 18.15 2.05 -9.97
C TYR A 7 16.95 1.21 -9.51
N ILE A 8 16.23 0.57 -10.44
CA ILE A 8 15.15 -0.36 -10.12
C ILE A 8 15.74 -1.77 -10.02
N PHE A 9 15.98 -2.20 -8.78
CA PHE A 9 16.37 -3.58 -8.50
C PHE A 9 15.15 -4.42 -8.15
N LEU A 10 14.94 -5.50 -8.91
CA LEU A 10 14.00 -6.54 -8.52
C LEU A 10 14.67 -7.42 -7.47
N THR A 11 14.41 -7.13 -6.20
CA THR A 11 15.07 -7.81 -5.06
C THR A 11 14.48 -9.19 -4.78
N MET A 12 13.24 -9.46 -5.19
CA MET A 12 12.57 -10.72 -4.86
C MET A 12 11.57 -11.13 -5.94
N VAL A 13 11.75 -12.34 -6.46
CA VAL A 13 10.76 -13.05 -7.26
C VAL A 13 10.45 -14.33 -6.51
N ILE A 14 9.19 -14.56 -6.15
CA ILE A 14 8.73 -15.81 -5.54
C ILE A 14 8.07 -16.65 -6.64
N PRO A 15 8.83 -17.49 -7.36
CA PRO A 15 8.25 -18.38 -8.35
C PRO A 15 7.51 -19.51 -7.62
N GLY A 16 6.20 -19.56 -7.79
CA GLY A 16 5.40 -20.63 -7.22
C GLY A 16 4.02 -20.66 -7.85
N GLN A 17 3.45 -21.86 -7.97
CA GLN A 17 2.06 -22.03 -8.42
C GLN A 17 1.03 -21.42 -7.44
N SER A 18 1.46 -21.14 -6.20
CA SER A 18 0.61 -20.71 -5.10
C SER A 18 1.08 -19.39 -4.52
N ASN A 19 0.12 -18.53 -4.18
CA ASN A 19 0.37 -17.25 -3.52
C ASN A 19 0.99 -17.49 -2.12
N PRO A 20 2.10 -16.82 -1.77
CA PRO A 20 2.81 -17.02 -0.49
C PRO A 20 1.97 -16.65 0.73
N LYS A 21 0.97 -15.76 0.61
CA LYS A 21 0.03 -15.33 1.65
C LYS A 21 0.70 -15.12 3.01
N ARG A 22 0.58 -16.11 3.90
CA ARG A 22 1.07 -16.07 5.29
C ARG A 22 2.55 -16.38 5.44
N LEU A 23 3.21 -16.85 4.39
CA LEU A 23 4.64 -17.21 4.37
C LEU A 23 5.51 -16.09 3.82
N ILE A 24 4.93 -14.95 3.43
CA ILE A 24 5.68 -13.83 2.85
C ILE A 24 6.78 -13.33 3.78
N ASP A 25 6.58 -13.40 5.09
CA ASP A 25 7.56 -13.03 6.11
C ASP A 25 8.76 -13.97 6.12
N VAL A 26 8.56 -15.28 5.96
CA VAL A 26 9.64 -16.28 5.81
C VAL A 26 10.49 -15.99 4.57
N TYR A 27 9.86 -15.62 3.45
CA TYR A 27 10.61 -15.27 2.24
C TYR A 27 11.36 -13.94 2.37
N LEU A 28 10.84 -13.00 3.16
CA LEU A 28 11.45 -11.68 3.38
C LEU A 28 12.58 -11.70 4.43
N GLU A 29 12.65 -12.72 5.28
CA GLU A 29 13.64 -12.82 6.35
C GLU A 29 15.10 -12.61 5.88
N PRO A 30 15.61 -13.29 4.83
CA PRO A 30 16.98 -13.07 4.37
C PRO A 30 17.23 -11.63 3.88
N LEU A 31 16.25 -11.04 3.19
CA LEU A 31 16.33 -9.66 2.73
C LEU A 31 16.38 -8.67 3.89
N ILE A 32 15.60 -8.91 4.94
CA ILE A 32 15.60 -8.09 6.15
C ILE A 32 16.97 -8.18 6.84
N GLU A 33 17.54 -9.38 6.96
CA GLU A 33 18.86 -9.58 7.53
C GLU A 33 19.96 -8.82 6.76
N GLU A 34 19.97 -8.91 5.44
CA GLU A 34 20.92 -8.18 4.59
C GLU A 34 20.76 -6.66 4.72
N LEU A 35 19.52 -6.16 4.74
CA LEU A 35 19.24 -4.73 4.93
C LEU A 35 19.70 -4.23 6.30
N LEU A 36 19.50 -5.03 7.36
CA LEU A 36 19.99 -4.72 8.71
C LEU A 36 21.51 -4.71 8.76
N GLN A 37 22.16 -5.68 8.10
CA GLN A 37 23.62 -5.71 7.98
C GLN A 37 24.15 -4.46 7.27
N LEU A 38 23.56 -4.10 6.13
CA LEU A 38 23.92 -2.93 5.35
C LEU A 38 23.71 -1.62 6.13
N TRP A 39 22.67 -1.53 6.95
CA TRP A 39 22.36 -0.33 7.73
C TRP A 39 23.28 -0.18 8.95
N HIS A 40 23.45 -1.24 9.74
CA HIS A 40 24.16 -1.17 11.03
C HIS A 40 25.67 -1.31 10.89
N VAL A 41 26.13 -2.26 10.08
CA VAL A 41 27.56 -2.59 9.93
C VAL A 41 28.10 -1.96 8.64
N GLY A 42 27.39 -2.15 7.54
CA GLY A 42 27.87 -1.89 6.18
C GLY A 42 28.70 -3.05 5.63
N VAL A 43 29.06 -2.97 4.35
CA VAL A 43 29.86 -3.97 3.64
C VAL A 43 31.06 -3.31 2.98
N ARG A 44 32.21 -4.02 2.92
CA ARG A 44 33.36 -3.54 2.15
C ARG A 44 33.03 -3.64 0.66
N THR A 45 33.16 -2.53 -0.05
CA THR A 45 32.87 -2.46 -1.48
C THR A 45 33.95 -1.64 -2.15
N TYR A 46 34.41 -2.09 -3.31
CA TYR A 46 35.36 -1.34 -4.11
C TYR A 46 34.64 -0.22 -4.85
N ASP A 47 35.12 1.01 -4.67
CA ASP A 47 34.62 2.19 -5.34
C ASP A 47 35.54 2.52 -6.53
N HIS A 48 35.04 2.25 -7.73
CA HIS A 48 35.76 2.51 -8.98
C HIS A 48 36.05 4.01 -9.19
N ALA A 49 35.26 4.92 -8.61
CA ALA A 49 35.51 6.35 -8.77
C ALA A 49 36.74 6.81 -7.97
N THR A 50 37.02 6.16 -6.85
CA THR A 50 38.14 6.49 -5.96
C THR A 50 39.29 5.48 -6.02
N ASP A 51 39.16 4.41 -6.81
CA ASP A 51 40.11 3.29 -6.93
C ASP A 51 40.51 2.72 -5.56
N ASN A 52 39.55 2.61 -4.63
CA ASN A 52 39.79 2.23 -3.25
C ASN A 52 38.59 1.47 -2.66
N GLU A 53 38.82 0.79 -1.53
CA GLU A 53 37.74 0.17 -0.76
C GLU A 53 37.05 1.18 0.16
N CYS A 54 35.72 1.13 0.21
CA CYS A 54 34.91 1.89 1.15
C CYS A 54 33.94 0.97 1.90
N ILE A 55 33.41 1.46 3.03
CA ILE A 55 32.30 0.80 3.72
C ILE A 55 31.00 1.36 3.16
N MET A 56 30.32 0.57 2.34
CA MET A 56 29.02 0.90 1.79
C MET A 56 27.91 0.58 2.80
N ARG A 57 27.01 1.54 3.00
CA ARG A 57 25.77 1.37 3.76
C ARG A 57 24.59 1.66 2.85
N ALA A 58 23.48 0.96 3.08
CA ALA A 58 22.25 1.15 2.33
C ALA A 58 21.04 1.20 3.27
N ALA A 59 20.00 1.90 2.83
CA ALA A 59 18.72 1.98 3.53
C ALA A 59 17.58 1.74 2.54
N LEU A 60 16.56 1.01 2.98
CA LEU A 60 15.32 0.85 2.24
C LEU A 60 14.39 2.03 2.53
N MET A 61 14.04 2.80 1.50
CA MET A 61 13.19 3.98 1.66
C MET A 61 11.71 3.68 1.41
N TRP A 62 11.37 2.97 0.33
CA TRP A 62 10.01 2.53 0.03
C TRP A 62 10.02 1.25 -0.81
N THR A 63 8.95 0.47 -0.71
CA THR A 63 8.70 -0.70 -1.58
C THR A 63 7.56 -0.38 -2.55
N MET A 64 7.74 -0.76 -3.82
CA MET A 64 6.67 -0.69 -4.81
C MET A 64 5.93 -2.03 -4.80
N ASN A 65 4.70 -2.01 -4.29
CA ASN A 65 3.85 -3.19 -4.20
C ASN A 65 2.57 -2.94 -4.98
N ASP A 66 2.04 -3.97 -5.63
CA ASP A 66 0.64 -3.94 -6.03
C ASP A 66 -0.26 -4.03 -4.78
N LEU A 67 -1.56 -3.79 -4.97
CA LEU A 67 -2.54 -3.81 -3.87
C LEU A 67 -2.51 -5.14 -3.09
N PRO A 68 -2.56 -6.33 -3.73
CA PRO A 68 -2.45 -7.60 -3.02
C PRO A 68 -1.14 -7.79 -2.25
N ALA A 69 0.02 -7.49 -2.86
CA ALA A 69 1.32 -7.63 -2.22
C ALA A 69 1.46 -6.70 -1.02
N TYR A 70 0.94 -5.47 -1.11
CA TYR A 70 0.92 -4.56 0.02
C TYR A 70 0.20 -5.18 1.22
N GLY A 71 -0.98 -5.77 1.02
CA GLY A 71 -1.74 -6.39 2.11
C GLY A 71 -1.02 -7.57 2.75
N MET A 72 -0.24 -8.32 1.96
CA MET A 72 0.61 -9.39 2.49
C MET A 72 1.78 -8.84 3.31
N ALA A 73 2.54 -7.88 2.75
CA ALA A 73 3.75 -7.35 3.38
C ALA A 73 3.46 -6.51 4.63
N SER A 74 2.45 -5.64 4.58
CA SER A 74 2.06 -4.78 5.70
C SER A 74 1.16 -5.48 6.72
N ARG A 75 0.69 -6.70 6.41
CA ARG A 75 -0.40 -7.39 7.11
C ARG A 75 -1.71 -6.58 7.16
N TRP A 76 -1.85 -5.59 6.28
CA TRP A 76 -3.04 -4.76 6.17
C TRP A 76 -4.13 -5.44 5.34
N SER A 77 -5.39 -5.24 5.71
CA SER A 77 -6.50 -5.73 4.89
C SER A 77 -6.70 -4.81 3.68
N THR A 78 -6.47 -5.32 2.48
CA THR A 78 -6.73 -4.60 1.22
C THR A 78 -8.17 -4.79 0.72
N ALA A 79 -9.02 -5.42 1.54
CA ALA A 79 -10.42 -5.67 1.25
C ALA A 79 -11.33 -5.22 2.41
N GLY A 80 -12.63 -5.21 2.16
CA GLY A 80 -13.62 -4.82 3.17
C GLY A 80 -13.56 -3.33 3.46
N VAL A 81 -14.00 -2.91 4.65
CA VAL A 81 -14.01 -1.49 5.11
C VAL A 81 -12.59 -0.91 5.19
N MET A 82 -11.61 -1.75 5.52
CA MET A 82 -10.21 -1.37 5.71
C MET A 82 -9.41 -1.28 4.40
N GLY A 83 -10.03 -1.53 3.25
CA GLY A 83 -9.29 -1.61 1.97
C GLY A 83 -8.71 -0.29 1.46
N CYS A 84 -9.02 0.85 2.06
CA CYS A 84 -8.46 2.13 1.60
C CYS A 84 -7.06 2.39 2.17
N LEU A 85 -6.05 2.32 1.32
CA LEU A 85 -4.65 2.58 1.68
C LEU A 85 -4.35 4.05 2.02
N ILE A 86 -5.23 4.98 1.62
CA ILE A 86 -5.05 6.41 1.91
C ILE A 86 -5.66 6.77 3.26
N CYS A 87 -6.85 6.23 3.56
CA CYS A 87 -7.53 6.51 4.82
C CYS A 87 -7.01 5.63 5.95
N MET A 88 -6.55 4.42 5.63
CA MET A 88 -6.15 3.41 6.63
C MET A 88 -7.26 3.23 7.69
N ASP A 89 -6.91 3.35 8.97
CA ASP A 89 -7.85 3.23 10.10
C ASP A 89 -8.88 4.37 10.16
N ASP A 90 -8.60 5.52 9.54
CA ASP A 90 -9.50 6.68 9.49
C ASP A 90 -10.55 6.57 8.37
N THR A 91 -10.68 5.38 7.76
CA THR A 91 -11.68 5.11 6.74
C THR A 91 -13.10 5.35 7.25
N ARG A 92 -13.88 6.11 6.48
CA ARG A 92 -15.32 6.32 6.71
C ARG A 92 -16.18 5.30 5.96
N ALA A 93 -15.57 4.26 5.40
CA ALA A 93 -16.26 3.23 4.65
C ALA A 93 -17.27 2.49 5.53
N PHE A 94 -18.34 1.99 4.93
CA PHE A 94 -19.43 1.35 5.65
C PHE A 94 -20.05 0.20 4.87
N HIS A 95 -20.74 -0.69 5.56
CA HIS A 95 -21.53 -1.74 4.91
C HIS A 95 -22.91 -1.22 4.54
N LEU A 96 -23.35 -1.49 3.30
CA LEU A 96 -24.72 -1.26 2.87
C LEU A 96 -25.67 -2.17 3.66
N GLN A 97 -26.76 -1.62 4.20
CA GLN A 97 -27.66 -2.36 5.11
C GLN A 97 -28.24 -3.64 4.48
N HIS A 98 -28.71 -3.56 3.23
CA HIS A 98 -29.36 -4.68 2.55
C HIS A 98 -28.39 -5.55 1.74
N GLY A 99 -27.31 -4.95 1.20
CA GLY A 99 -26.35 -5.67 0.36
C GLY A 99 -25.15 -6.24 1.11
N ARG A 100 -24.88 -5.76 2.34
CA ARG A 100 -23.68 -6.05 3.16
C ARG A 100 -22.33 -5.77 2.47
N LYS A 101 -22.33 -5.31 1.22
CA LYS A 101 -21.15 -4.86 0.49
C LYS A 101 -20.58 -3.62 1.15
N THR A 102 -19.25 -3.54 1.19
CA THR A 102 -18.54 -2.32 1.58
C THR A 102 -18.80 -1.23 0.55
N SER A 103 -19.09 -0.03 1.02
CA SER A 103 -19.17 1.17 0.21
C SER A 103 -18.20 2.22 0.74
N TYR A 104 -17.50 2.85 -0.20
CA TYR A 104 -16.64 4.02 0.02
C TYR A 104 -17.32 5.31 -0.44
N PHE A 105 -18.63 5.23 -0.74
CA PHE A 105 -19.40 6.38 -1.19
C PHE A 105 -19.31 7.48 -0.13
N ASP A 106 -19.11 8.73 -0.57
CA ASP A 106 -18.95 9.92 0.27
C ASP A 106 -17.66 10.00 1.12
N CYS A 107 -16.81 8.96 1.13
CA CYS A 107 -15.57 8.93 1.93
C CYS A 107 -14.49 9.87 1.38
N HIS A 108 -14.47 10.09 0.05
CA HIS A 108 -13.41 10.86 -0.61
C HIS A 108 -13.47 12.37 -0.40
N ARG A 109 -14.59 12.92 0.10
CA ARG A 109 -14.74 14.37 0.31
C ARG A 109 -13.79 14.93 1.35
N GLN A 110 -13.29 14.10 2.26
CA GLN A 110 -12.29 14.51 3.23
C GLN A 110 -10.98 14.97 2.58
N PHE A 111 -10.71 14.56 1.34
CA PHE A 111 -9.53 14.97 0.57
C PHE A 111 -9.75 16.24 -0.26
N LEU A 112 -10.96 16.82 -0.24
CA LEU A 112 -11.22 18.11 -0.88
C LEU A 112 -10.70 19.25 0.01
N PRO A 113 -10.29 20.38 -0.59
CA PRO A 113 -9.92 21.59 0.16
C PRO A 113 -11.01 22.01 1.13
N GLU A 114 -10.64 22.63 2.26
CA GLU A 114 -11.58 23.03 3.32
C GLU A 114 -12.72 23.94 2.86
N GLN A 115 -12.46 24.72 1.82
CA GLN A 115 -13.41 25.69 1.26
C GLN A 115 -14.23 25.11 0.10
N HIS A 116 -14.00 23.83 -0.26
CA HIS A 116 -14.69 23.21 -1.37
C HIS A 116 -16.20 23.09 -1.07
N PRO A 117 -17.12 23.55 -1.95
CA PRO A 117 -18.56 23.54 -1.70
C PRO A 117 -19.11 22.16 -1.30
N TYR A 118 -18.58 21.11 -1.91
CA TYR A 118 -18.97 19.74 -1.59
C TYR A 118 -18.46 19.23 -0.24
N GLN A 119 -17.43 19.83 0.37
CA GLN A 119 -16.94 19.37 1.67
C GLN A 119 -18.03 19.54 2.76
N ARG A 120 -18.85 20.59 2.68
CA ARG A 120 -19.96 20.85 3.62
C ARG A 120 -21.32 20.35 3.15
N ASN A 121 -21.45 19.92 1.89
CA ASN A 121 -22.71 19.44 1.33
C ASN A 121 -23.06 18.04 1.82
N LYS A 122 -23.49 17.91 3.08
CA LYS A 122 -23.95 16.62 3.61
C LYS A 122 -25.20 16.15 2.87
N LYS A 123 -26.16 17.02 2.57
CA LYS A 123 -27.50 16.64 2.08
C LYS A 123 -27.49 15.91 0.73
N ALA A 124 -26.67 16.34 -0.23
CA ALA A 124 -26.62 15.71 -1.55
C ALA A 124 -25.98 14.31 -1.53
N PHE A 125 -25.21 14.00 -0.47
CA PHE A 125 -24.40 12.78 -0.41
C PHE A 125 -24.64 11.94 0.86
N THR A 126 -25.58 12.33 1.74
CA THR A 126 -25.82 11.60 3.00
C THR A 126 -26.53 10.28 2.76
N ARG A 127 -26.15 9.33 3.61
CA ARG A 127 -26.63 7.95 3.79
C ARG A 127 -28.16 7.72 3.75
N ILE A 128 -28.99 8.76 3.90
CA ILE A 128 -30.45 8.66 3.96
C ILE A 128 -31.12 8.87 2.59
N VAL A 129 -30.50 9.63 1.68
CA VAL A 129 -31.14 10.00 0.40
C VAL A 129 -30.80 9.04 -0.73
N LEU A 130 -29.70 8.30 -0.62
CA LEU A 130 -29.34 7.27 -1.58
C LEU A 130 -30.11 5.97 -1.30
N ARG A 131 -31.43 6.02 -1.55
CA ARG A 131 -32.13 4.89 -2.16
C ARG A 131 -31.48 4.66 -3.53
N ILE A 132 -30.29 4.09 -3.56
CA ILE A 132 -29.77 3.51 -4.78
C ILE A 132 -30.66 2.30 -5.03
N ARG A 133 -31.75 2.51 -5.78
CA ARG A 133 -32.40 1.44 -6.52
C ARG A 133 -31.37 0.99 -7.56
N LEU A 134 -30.37 0.22 -7.15
CA LEU A 134 -29.63 -0.62 -8.07
C LEU A 134 -30.64 -1.66 -8.52
N HIS A 135 -31.35 -1.33 -9.60
CA HIS A 135 -32.11 -2.29 -10.35
C HIS A 135 -31.08 -3.17 -11.07
N VAL A 136 -30.53 -4.14 -10.33
CA VAL A 136 -29.80 -5.25 -10.94
C VAL A 136 -30.86 -6.07 -11.65
N ARG A 137 -31.07 -5.79 -12.94
CA ARG A 137 -31.77 -6.73 -13.82
C ARG A 137 -30.89 -7.98 -13.87
N GLY A 138 -31.46 -9.08 -13.40
CA GLY A 138 -30.88 -10.42 -13.54
C GLY A 138 -30.87 -10.87 -14.99
#